data_AF-A0AAV4EPM8-F1
#
_entry.id   AF-A0AAV4EPM8-F1
#
_cell.length_a   1.000
_cell.length_b   1.000
_cell.length_c   1.000
_cell.angle_alpha   90.00
_cell.angle_beta   90.00
_cell.angle_gamma   90.00
#
_symmetry.space_group_name_H-M   'P 1'
#
loop_
_entity.id
_entity.type
_entity.pdbx_description
1 polymer ?
#
loop_
_entity_poly.entity_id
_entity_poly.type
_entity_poly.pdbx_seq_one_letter_code
_entity_poly.pdbx_strand_id
1 'polypeptide(L)'
;MAYLNIGPTAAALEVVEEAAVILVLIVVIVVAVVVVTEAVVVVVVVVVVVVVVVVVVAVVVVVVATVVVARDVAAPVVEVVVVVVVVVVLIVVIVVVVVVVVVVYLSELLNSYVPNRSLRSMNENLLVIPTTNLKLSERAFAVGNPMIWNSLESHVRNSPTMAAFKRSLKTELFKRSLDH
;
A
#
# COMPACT_ATOMS: atom_id res chain seq x y z
N MET A 1 -68.76 -17.78 2.94
CA MET A 1 -67.80 -18.03 4.03
C MET A 1 -66.75 -18.98 3.49
N ALA A 2 -65.44 -18.81 3.55
CA ALA A 2 -64.56 -17.74 3.95
C ALA A 2 -63.24 -18.03 3.20
N TYR A 3 -62.74 -17.07 2.44
CA TYR A 3 -61.42 -17.18 1.79
C TYR A 3 -60.34 -17.00 2.87
N LEU A 4 -59.77 -18.09 3.37
CA LEU A 4 -58.57 -18.05 4.21
C LEU A 4 -57.34 -18.06 3.29
N ASN A 5 -56.96 -16.85 2.87
CA ASN A 5 -55.70 -16.55 2.21
C ASN A 5 -54.55 -16.73 3.22
N ILE A 6 -54.08 -17.96 3.40
CA ILE A 6 -52.83 -18.24 4.12
C ILE A 6 -51.70 -17.93 3.13
N GLY A 7 -51.26 -16.67 3.16
CA GLY A 7 -50.31 -16.10 2.22
C GLY A 7 -48.89 -16.69 2.30
N PRO A 8 -48.02 -16.36 1.33
CA PRO A 8 -46.66 -16.89 1.18
C PRO A 8 -45.66 -16.38 2.24
N THR A 9 -46.13 -15.96 3.41
CA THR A 9 -45.36 -15.17 4.37
C THR A 9 -44.58 -16.01 5.38
N ALA A 10 -45.07 -17.16 5.81
CA ALA A 10 -44.39 -17.97 6.85
C ALA A 10 -43.10 -18.62 6.32
N ALA A 11 -43.16 -19.27 5.15
CA ALA A 11 -41.99 -19.90 4.54
C ALA A 11 -40.95 -18.87 4.05
N ALA A 12 -41.39 -17.71 3.59
CA ALA A 12 -40.47 -16.63 3.22
C ALA A 12 -39.77 -16.01 4.44
N LEU A 13 -40.43 -15.97 5.61
CA LEU A 13 -39.85 -15.48 6.85
C LEU A 13 -38.73 -16.40 7.35
N GLU A 14 -38.95 -17.72 7.30
CA GLU A 14 -37.99 -18.74 7.74
C GLU A 14 -36.73 -18.74 6.86
N VAL A 15 -36.87 -18.63 5.54
CA VAL A 15 -35.75 -18.50 4.60
C VAL A 15 -34.96 -17.20 4.81
N VAL A 16 -35.63 -16.10 5.17
CA VAL A 16 -34.96 -14.82 5.49
C VAL A 16 -34.20 -14.92 6.81
N GLU A 17 -34.72 -15.64 7.79
CA GLU A 17 -34.07 -15.86 9.09
C GLU A 17 -32.83 -16.75 8.94
N GLU A 18 -32.90 -17.84 8.17
CA GLU A 18 -31.72 -18.66 7.82
C GLU A 18 -30.66 -17.86 7.05
N ALA A 19 -31.08 -17.05 6.07
CA ALA A 19 -30.18 -16.18 5.33
C ALA A 19 -29.51 -15.13 6.23
N ALA A 20 -30.22 -14.58 7.21
CA ALA A 20 -29.68 -13.65 8.18
C ALA A 20 -28.63 -14.31 9.08
N VAL A 21 -28.88 -15.53 9.54
CA VAL A 21 -27.93 -16.31 10.35
C VAL A 21 -26.64 -16.61 9.57
N ILE A 22 -26.76 -17.01 8.30
CA ILE A 22 -25.60 -17.26 7.42
C ILE A 22 -24.79 -15.97 7.23
N LEU A 23 -25.46 -14.84 6.99
CA LEU A 23 -24.79 -13.54 6.83
C LEU A 23 -24.02 -13.15 8.11
N VAL A 24 -24.64 -13.30 9.28
CA VAL A 24 -24.00 -13.02 10.57
C VAL A 24 -22.79 -13.92 10.77
N LEU A 25 -22.88 -15.21 10.44
CA LEU A 25 -21.76 -16.14 10.55
C LEU A 25 -20.60 -15.75 9.63
N ILE A 26 -20.89 -15.37 8.38
CA ILE A 26 -19.87 -14.88 7.44
C ILE A 26 -19.19 -13.63 7.98
N VAL A 27 -19.96 -12.66 8.49
CA VAL A 27 -19.40 -11.43 9.08
C VAL A 27 -18.50 -11.76 10.27
N VAL A 28 -18.92 -12.65 11.16
CA VAL A 28 -18.11 -13.09 12.31
C VAL A 28 -16.81 -13.75 11.87
N ILE A 29 -16.85 -14.62 10.86
CA ILE A 29 -15.66 -15.26 10.30
C ILE A 29 -14.73 -14.24 9.67
N VAL A 30 -15.25 -13.31 8.88
CA VAL A 30 -14.46 -12.23 8.25
C VAL A 30 -13.79 -11.37 9.32
N VAL A 31 -14.54 -10.94 10.35
CA VAL A 31 -13.99 -10.16 11.46
C VAL A 31 -12.91 -10.95 12.19
N ALA A 32 -13.14 -12.24 12.47
CA ALA A 32 -12.14 -13.09 13.13
C ALA A 32 -10.87 -13.22 12.28
N VAL A 33 -11.00 -13.44 10.98
CA VAL A 33 -9.86 -13.51 10.05
C VAL A 33 -9.09 -12.20 10.04
N VAL A 34 -9.78 -11.05 9.95
CA VAL A 34 -9.15 -9.72 9.96
C VAL A 34 -8.37 -9.51 11.27
N VAL A 35 -8.97 -9.81 12.42
CA VAL A 35 -8.32 -9.67 13.73
C VAL A 35 -7.08 -10.55 13.83
N VAL A 36 -7.16 -11.80 13.34
CA VAL A 36 -6.01 -12.71 13.33
C VAL A 36 -4.92 -12.19 12.41
N THR A 37 -5.27 -11.70 11.21
CA THR A 37 -4.28 -11.17 10.27
C THR A 37 -3.55 -9.95 10.84
N GLU A 38 -4.28 -9.01 11.45
CA GLU A 38 -3.69 -7.83 12.10
C GLU A 38 -2.77 -8.23 13.25
N ALA A 39 -3.20 -9.18 14.09
CA ALA A 39 -2.39 -9.68 15.19
C ALA A 39 -1.07 -10.32 14.70
N VAL A 40 -1.13 -11.12 13.62
CA VAL A 40 0.07 -11.72 13.03
C VAL A 40 1.01 -10.64 12.48
N VAL A 41 0.48 -9.63 11.79
CA VAL A 41 1.29 -8.52 11.26
C VAL A 41 2.01 -7.80 12.39
N VAL A 42 1.32 -7.47 13.49
CA VAL A 42 1.93 -6.83 14.66
C VAL A 42 3.07 -7.68 15.23
N VAL A 43 2.85 -8.99 15.40
CA VAL A 43 3.89 -9.90 15.91
C VAL A 43 5.11 -9.93 14.99
N VAL A 44 4.90 -10.04 13.67
CA VAL A 44 6.00 -10.06 12.69
C VAL A 44 6.78 -8.75 12.74
N VAL A 45 6.09 -7.61 12.76
CA VAL A 45 6.74 -6.29 12.85
C VAL A 45 7.57 -6.17 14.13
N VAL A 46 7.01 -6.57 15.27
CA VAL A 46 7.75 -6.53 16.56
C VAL A 46 8.99 -7.42 16.50
N VAL A 47 8.89 -8.64 15.97
CA VAL A 47 10.03 -9.54 15.83
C VAL A 47 11.10 -8.94 14.92
N VAL A 48 10.72 -8.39 13.77
CA VAL A 48 11.65 -7.73 12.85
C VAL A 48 12.36 -6.56 13.53
N VAL A 49 11.62 -5.70 14.23
CA VAL A 49 12.19 -4.56 14.96
C VAL A 49 13.17 -5.04 16.03
N VAL A 50 12.82 -6.06 16.82
CA VAL A 50 13.72 -6.63 17.83
C VAL A 50 15.00 -7.18 17.19
N VAL A 51 14.88 -7.94 16.11
CA VAL A 51 16.05 -8.48 15.38
C VAL A 51 16.94 -7.34 14.87
N VAL A 52 16.35 -6.31 14.26
CA VAL A 52 17.09 -5.14 13.78
C VAL A 52 17.81 -4.45 14.93
N VAL A 53 17.15 -4.20 16.06
CA VAL A 53 17.76 -3.59 17.25
C VAL A 53 18.91 -4.45 17.76
N VAL A 54 18.74 -5.77 17.87
CA VAL A 54 19.79 -6.69 18.31
C VAL A 54 20.98 -6.65 17.36
N VAL A 55 20.75 -6.67 16.05
CA VAL A 55 21.82 -6.58 15.04
C VAL A 55 22.54 -5.24 15.13
N VAL A 56 21.82 -4.12 15.23
CA VAL A 56 22.41 -2.79 15.39
C VAL A 56 23.26 -2.71 16.65
N VAL A 57 22.74 -3.19 17.79
CA VAL A 57 23.47 -3.23 19.05
C VAL A 57 24.71 -4.11 18.92
N ALA A 58 24.61 -5.29 18.31
CA ALA A 58 25.75 -6.18 18.08
C ALA A 58 26.81 -5.51 17.21
N VAL A 59 26.41 -4.84 16.12
CA VAL A 59 27.32 -4.09 15.26
C VAL A 59 27.99 -2.96 16.04
N VAL A 60 27.24 -2.17 16.81
CA VAL A 60 27.79 -1.11 17.67
C VAL A 60 28.78 -1.67 18.68
N VAL A 61 28.46 -2.79 19.33
CA VAL A 61 29.35 -3.46 20.28
C VAL A 61 30.63 -3.94 19.59
N VAL A 62 30.53 -4.55 18.40
CA VAL A 62 31.71 -4.98 17.63
C VAL A 62 32.56 -3.77 17.24
N VAL A 63 31.96 -2.69 16.76
CA VAL A 63 32.66 -1.44 16.44
C VAL A 63 33.36 -0.91 17.69
N VAL A 64 32.65 -0.73 18.80
CA VAL A 64 33.21 -0.24 20.06
C VAL A 64 34.31 -1.16 20.59
N ALA A 65 34.15 -2.48 20.49
CA ALA A 65 35.18 -3.43 20.88
C ALA A 65 36.42 -3.29 19.99
N THR A 66 36.27 -3.18 18.67
CA THR A 66 37.40 -2.94 17.77
C THR A 66 38.08 -1.59 18.01
N VAL A 67 37.31 -0.55 18.34
CA VAL A 67 37.79 0.78 18.75
C VAL A 67 38.60 0.71 20.05
N VAL A 68 38.05 0.08 21.08
CA VAL A 68 38.69 -0.03 22.41
C VAL A 68 39.93 -0.92 22.34
N VAL A 69 39.90 -2.02 21.58
CA VAL A 69 41.06 -2.91 21.38
C VAL A 69 42.13 -2.25 20.50
N ALA A 70 41.75 -1.43 19.52
CA ALA A 70 42.69 -0.66 18.71
C ALA A 70 43.45 0.42 19.51
N ARG A 71 42.90 0.87 20.65
CA ARG A 71 43.61 1.78 21.56
C ARG A 71 44.84 1.14 22.22
N ASP A 72 44.95 -0.19 22.26
CA ASP A 72 46.13 -0.90 22.79
C ASP A 72 47.15 -1.31 21.71
N VAL A 73 46.84 -1.20 20.41
CA VAL A 73 47.80 -1.51 19.33
C VAL A 73 47.56 -0.62 18.11
N ALA A 74 48.36 0.45 17.97
CA ALA A 74 48.89 1.09 16.75
C ALA A 74 48.16 0.94 15.37
N ALA A 75 46.84 0.81 15.27
CA ALA A 75 46.13 0.65 13.99
C ALA A 75 44.87 1.53 13.87
N PRO A 76 44.98 2.87 14.02
CA PRO A 76 43.85 3.80 13.95
C PRO A 76 43.11 3.77 12.59
N VAL A 77 43.74 3.28 11.54
CA VAL A 77 43.14 3.19 10.19
C VAL A 77 42.03 2.14 10.12
N VAL A 78 42.20 1.00 10.78
CA VAL A 78 41.21 -0.10 10.74
C VAL A 78 39.94 0.30 11.47
N GLU A 79 40.08 0.98 12.61
CA GLU A 79 38.98 1.51 13.41
C GLU A 79 38.14 2.52 12.62
N VAL A 80 38.79 3.49 11.97
CA VAL A 80 38.11 4.49 11.14
C VAL A 80 37.40 3.83 9.97
N VAL A 81 38.01 2.83 9.31
CA VAL A 81 37.37 2.11 8.20
C VAL A 81 36.14 1.34 8.67
N VAL A 82 36.21 0.64 9.81
CA VAL A 82 35.08 -0.10 10.37
C VAL A 82 33.93 0.84 10.75
N VAL A 83 34.22 1.97 11.40
CA VAL A 83 33.21 2.99 11.74
C VAL A 83 32.57 3.56 10.47
N VAL A 84 33.36 3.92 9.45
CA VAL A 84 32.84 4.44 8.18
C VAL A 84 31.95 3.42 7.49
N VAL A 85 32.36 2.16 7.41
CA VAL A 85 31.55 1.10 6.79
C VAL A 85 30.23 0.93 7.53
N VAL A 86 30.24 0.92 8.86
CA VAL A 86 29.00 0.79 9.65
C VAL A 86 28.08 2.00 9.45
N VAL A 87 28.61 3.23 9.48
CA VAL A 87 27.81 4.44 9.22
C VAL A 87 27.21 4.41 7.81
N VAL A 88 27.98 4.00 6.80
CA VAL A 88 27.49 3.87 5.43
C VAL A 88 26.38 2.82 5.35
N VAL A 89 26.55 1.65 5.98
CA VAL A 89 25.52 0.61 6.01
C VAL A 89 24.26 1.11 6.72
N LEU A 90 24.38 1.81 7.85
CA LEU A 90 23.24 2.39 8.56
C LEU A 90 22.49 3.41 7.69
N ILE A 91 23.21 4.30 6.99
CA ILE A 91 22.61 5.24 6.05
C ILE A 91 21.85 4.50 4.94
N VAL A 92 22.47 3.48 4.33
CA VAL A 92 21.83 2.67 3.28
C VAL A 92 20.56 2.01 3.80
N VAL A 93 20.60 1.39 5.00
CA VAL A 93 19.44 0.75 5.61
C VAL A 93 18.32 1.77 5.85
N ILE A 94 18.63 2.95 6.41
CA ILE A 94 17.64 4.00 6.64
C ILE A 94 17.00 4.43 5.31
N VAL A 95 17.81 4.66 4.27
CA VAL A 95 17.30 5.05 2.95
C VAL A 95 16.37 3.97 2.40
N VAL A 96 16.74 2.70 2.48
CA VAL A 96 15.89 1.59 2.01
C VAL A 96 14.57 1.56 2.78
N VAL A 97 14.60 1.69 4.11
CA VAL A 97 13.39 1.72 4.94
C VAL A 97 12.49 2.89 4.56
N VAL A 98 13.04 4.10 4.41
CA VAL A 98 12.27 5.28 4.01
C VAL A 98 11.64 5.06 2.63
N VAL A 99 12.38 4.50 1.67
CA VAL A 99 11.84 4.21 0.33
C VAL A 99 10.66 3.24 0.41
N VAL A 100 10.78 2.16 1.20
CA VAL A 100 9.68 1.19 1.35
C VAL A 100 8.45 1.84 1.99
N VAL A 101 8.62 2.60 3.07
CA VAL A 101 7.51 3.26 3.77
C VAL A 101 6.82 4.29 2.85
N VAL A 102 7.59 5.08 2.11
CA VAL A 102 7.04 6.05 1.16
C VAL A 102 6.22 5.35 0.07
N VAL A 103 6.70 4.25 -0.50
CA VAL A 103 5.96 3.50 -1.55
C VAL A 103 4.62 2.99 -1.02
N VAL A 104 4.59 2.44 0.19
CA VAL A 104 3.34 1.97 0.82
C VAL A 104 2.37 3.13 1.05
N TYR A 105 2.84 4.22 1.66
CA TYR A 105 2.03 5.41 1.88
C TYR A 105 1.45 5.98 0.58
N LEU A 106 2.25 6.09 -0.48
CA LEU A 106 1.79 6.59 -1.78
C LEU A 106 0.73 5.67 -2.41
N SER A 107 0.80 4.36 -2.17
CA SER A 107 -0.20 3.41 -2.68
C SER A 107 -1.54 3.54 -1.98
N GLU A 108 -1.57 3.78 -0.66
CA GLU A 108 -2.80 4.01 0.11
C GLU A 108 -3.53 5.30 -0.28
N LEU A 109 -2.80 6.29 -0.78
CA LEU A 109 -3.37 7.54 -1.29
C LEU A 109 -4.11 7.37 -2.63
N LEU A 110 -3.88 6.28 -3.37
CA LEU A 110 -4.45 6.05 -4.69
C LEU A 110 -5.56 4.99 -4.64
N ASN A 111 -6.80 5.43 -4.80
CA ASN A 111 -7.97 4.55 -4.76
C ASN A 111 -8.50 4.26 -6.17
N SER A 112 -8.75 2.99 -6.47
CA SER A 112 -9.39 2.60 -7.73
C SER A 112 -10.85 3.03 -7.76
N TYR A 113 -11.31 3.49 -8.92
CA TYR A 113 -12.70 3.87 -9.12
C TYR A 113 -13.59 2.63 -9.27
N VAL A 114 -14.38 2.31 -8.25
CA VAL A 114 -15.35 1.21 -8.27
C VAL A 114 -16.77 1.79 -8.09
N PRO A 115 -17.57 1.91 -9.16
CA PRO A 115 -18.93 2.42 -9.05
C PRO A 115 -19.88 1.36 -8.46
N ASN A 116 -20.87 1.79 -7.67
CA ASN A 116 -21.89 0.92 -7.03
C ASN A 116 -22.77 0.13 -8.02
N ARG A 117 -22.80 0.53 -9.30
CA ARG A 117 -23.52 -0.16 -10.38
C ARG A 117 -22.59 -0.37 -11.57
N SER A 118 -22.81 -1.41 -12.36
CA SER A 118 -22.00 -1.64 -13.57
C SER A 118 -22.19 -0.49 -14.57
N LEU A 119 -21.16 0.33 -14.72
CA LEU A 119 -21.09 1.41 -15.71
C LEU A 119 -20.01 1.10 -16.72
N ARG A 120 -20.10 1.69 -17.93
CA ARG A 120 -19.05 1.54 -18.96
C ARG A 120 -17.69 2.04 -18.47
N SER A 121 -17.66 3.03 -17.58
CA SER A 121 -16.46 3.56 -16.93
C SER A 121 -15.81 2.63 -15.91
N MET A 122 -16.51 1.56 -15.48
CA MET A 122 -15.96 0.57 -14.53
C MET A 122 -14.74 -0.17 -15.11
N ASN A 123 -14.70 -0.36 -16.43
CA ASN A 123 -13.61 -1.08 -17.11
C ASN A 123 -12.50 -0.15 -17.63
N GLU A 124 -12.49 1.13 -17.25
CA GLU A 124 -11.53 2.11 -17.77
C GLU A 124 -10.31 2.35 -16.87
N ASN A 125 -10.12 1.56 -15.80
CA ASN A 125 -9.00 1.69 -14.86
C ASN A 125 -8.82 3.13 -14.34
N LEU A 126 -9.92 3.78 -13.97
CA LEU A 126 -9.92 5.14 -13.43
C LEU A 126 -9.53 5.15 -11.94
N LEU A 127 -8.99 6.27 -11.48
CA LEU A 127 -8.71 6.54 -10.08
C LEU A 127 -9.73 7.53 -9.49
N VAL A 128 -10.04 7.40 -8.21
CA VAL A 128 -10.90 8.34 -7.49
C VAL A 128 -10.14 9.65 -7.27
N ILE A 129 -10.77 10.77 -7.64
CA ILE A 129 -10.25 12.12 -7.35
C ILE A 129 -10.96 12.62 -6.09
N PRO A 130 -10.26 12.81 -4.95
CA PRO A 130 -10.88 13.35 -3.75
C PRO A 130 -11.25 14.83 -3.95
N THR A 131 -12.38 15.25 -3.40
CA THR A 131 -12.80 16.65 -3.44
C THR A 131 -11.95 17.47 -2.48
N THR A 132 -11.39 18.58 -2.96
CA THR A 132 -10.63 19.51 -2.12
C THR A 132 -11.16 20.91 -2.28
N ASN A 133 -11.24 21.67 -1.18
CA ASN A 133 -11.76 23.04 -1.19
C ASN A 133 -10.65 24.08 -1.43
N LEU A 134 -9.37 23.67 -1.37
CA LEU A 134 -8.22 24.54 -1.52
C LEU A 134 -7.50 24.25 -2.83
N LYS A 135 -7.26 25.29 -3.64
CA LYS A 135 -6.49 25.18 -4.91
C LYS A 135 -5.08 24.63 -4.73
N LEU A 136 -4.46 24.82 -3.56
CA LEU A 136 -3.14 24.26 -3.27
C LEU A 136 -3.19 22.73 -3.15
N SER A 137 -4.28 22.20 -2.61
CA SER A 137 -4.49 20.76 -2.40
C SER A 137 -4.73 20.00 -3.70
N GLU A 138 -5.15 20.69 -4.78
CA GLU A 138 -5.28 20.07 -6.12
C GLU A 138 -3.95 19.54 -6.66
N ARG A 139 -2.82 20.11 -6.20
CA ARG A 139 -1.47 19.68 -6.58
C ARG A 139 -0.91 18.58 -5.67
N ALA A 140 -1.63 18.20 -4.61
CA ALA A 140 -1.20 17.13 -3.73
C ALA A 140 -1.16 15.80 -4.50
N PHE A 141 -0.26 14.89 -4.11
CA PHE A 141 -0.12 13.57 -4.75
C PHE A 141 -1.46 12.82 -4.85
N ALA A 142 -2.30 12.91 -3.81
CA ALA A 142 -3.61 12.26 -3.74
C ALA A 142 -4.65 12.83 -4.74
N VAL A 143 -4.47 14.04 -5.28
CA VAL A 143 -5.42 14.67 -6.21
C VAL A 143 -4.82 14.77 -7.62
N GLY A 144 -3.61 15.32 -7.70
CA GLY A 144 -2.94 15.61 -8.97
C GLY A 144 -2.65 14.34 -9.78
N ASN A 145 -2.22 13.25 -9.13
CA ASN A 145 -1.94 12.01 -9.86
C ASN A 145 -3.19 11.35 -10.42
N PRO A 146 -4.26 11.12 -9.64
CA PRO A 146 -5.54 10.67 -10.20
C PRO A 146 -6.05 11.55 -11.33
N MET A 147 -5.90 12.88 -11.22
CA MET A 147 -6.32 13.82 -12.26
C MET A 147 -5.53 13.66 -13.56
N ILE A 148 -4.20 13.56 -13.49
CA ILE A 148 -3.34 13.34 -14.66
C ILE A 148 -3.63 11.95 -15.26
N TRP A 149 -3.68 10.91 -14.43
CA TRP A 149 -3.97 9.54 -14.85
C TRP A 149 -5.29 9.43 -15.60
N ASN A 150 -6.36 10.01 -15.06
CA ASN A 150 -7.69 9.98 -15.67
C ASN A 150 -7.77 10.81 -16.97
N SER A 151 -6.86 11.78 -17.16
CA SER A 151 -6.77 12.56 -18.41
C SER A 151 -6.14 11.79 -19.57
N LEU A 152 -5.50 10.65 -19.30
CA LEU A 152 -4.88 9.80 -20.32
C LEU A 152 -5.93 9.03 -21.11
N GLU A 153 -5.65 8.74 -22.37
CA GLU A 153 -6.51 7.89 -23.18
C GLU A 153 -6.63 6.45 -22.62
N SER A 154 -7.80 5.83 -22.82
CA SER A 154 -8.09 4.49 -22.29
C SER A 154 -7.15 3.41 -22.81
N HIS A 155 -6.67 3.54 -24.06
CA HIS A 155 -5.73 2.60 -24.66
C HIS A 155 -4.34 2.65 -23.99
N VAL A 156 -3.94 3.81 -23.45
CA VAL A 156 -2.68 3.96 -22.69
C VAL A 156 -2.84 3.31 -21.33
N ARG A 157 -3.92 3.65 -20.60
CA ARG A 157 -4.23 3.09 -19.27
C ARG A 157 -4.38 1.57 -19.27
N ASN A 158 -4.98 1.00 -20.32
CA ASN A 158 -5.23 -0.43 -20.44
C ASN A 158 -4.09 -1.20 -21.13
N SER A 159 -2.87 -0.63 -21.14
CA SER A 159 -1.71 -1.31 -21.71
C SER A 159 -1.38 -2.59 -20.93
N PRO A 160 -1.14 -3.74 -21.60
CA PRO A 160 -0.97 -5.04 -20.93
C PRO A 160 0.36 -5.19 -20.19
N THR A 161 1.36 -4.36 -20.51
CA THR A 161 2.69 -4.40 -19.90
C THR A 161 3.24 -3.00 -19.64
N MET A 162 4.15 -2.88 -18.68
CA MET A 162 4.84 -1.62 -18.36
C MET A 162 5.60 -1.04 -19.57
N ALA A 163 6.20 -1.89 -20.40
CA ALA A 163 6.92 -1.47 -21.60
C ALA A 163 5.96 -0.87 -22.66
N ALA A 164 4.81 -1.52 -22.86
CA ALA A 164 3.76 -1.01 -23.74
C ALA A 164 3.20 0.32 -23.21
N PHE A 165 2.91 0.40 -21.91
CA PHE A 165 2.44 1.63 -21.26
C PHE A 165 3.39 2.80 -21.52
N LYS A 166 4.70 2.63 -21.26
CA LYS A 166 5.71 3.68 -21.49
C LYS A 166 5.75 4.14 -22.95
N ARG A 167 5.63 3.20 -23.90
CA ARG A 167 5.63 3.52 -25.33
C ARG A 167 4.38 4.30 -25.73
N SER A 168 3.19 3.82 -25.34
CA SER A 168 1.91 4.47 -25.65
C SER A 168 1.81 5.85 -25.01
N LEU A 169 2.22 5.98 -23.74
CA LEU A 169 2.28 7.27 -23.03
C LEU A 169 3.20 8.26 -23.74
N LYS A 170 4.39 7.82 -24.15
CA LYS A 170 5.33 8.67 -24.90
C LYS A 170 4.66 9.18 -26.18
N THR A 171 4.04 8.30 -26.96
CA THR A 171 3.32 8.69 -28.18
C THR A 171 2.18 9.66 -27.92
N GLU A 172 1.35 9.43 -26.88
CA GLU A 172 0.27 10.35 -26.49
C GLU A 172 0.80 11.74 -26.12
N LEU A 173 1.85 11.81 -25.29
CA LEU A 173 2.47 13.06 -24.89
C LEU A 173 3.06 13.83 -26.08
N PHE A 174 3.67 13.13 -27.04
CA PHE A 174 4.14 13.76 -28.29
C PHE A 174 2.99 14.33 -29.12
N LYS A 175 1.90 13.57 -29.31
CA LYS A 175 0.73 14.07 -30.04
C LYS A 175 0.16 15.32 -29.38
N ARG A 176 -0.05 15.27 -28.06
CA ARG A 176 -0.58 16.40 -27.28
C ARG A 176 0.31 17.65 -27.35
N SER A 177 1.61 17.48 -27.52
CA SER A 177 2.55 18.60 -27.71
C SER A 177 2.54 19.19 -29.12
N LEU A 178 2.10 18.43 -30.13
CA LEU A 178 2.06 18.85 -31.53
C LEU A 178 0.72 19.46 -31.94
N ASP A 179 -0.35 19.20 -31.16
CA ASP A 179 -1.69 19.76 -31.37
C ASP A 179 -1.88 21.17 -30.76
N HIS A 180 -0.82 21.80 -30.23
CA HIS A 180 -0.77 23.18 -29.73
C HIS A 180 0.07 24.07 -30.66
#